data_AF-Q9NR57-F1
#
_entry.id   AF-Q9NR57-F1
#
_cell.length_a   1.000
_cell.length_b   1.000
_cell.length_c   1.000
_cell.angle_alpha   90.00
_cell.angle_beta   90.00
_cell.angle_gamma   90.00
#
_symmetry.space_group_name_H-M   'P 1'
#
loop_
_entity.id
_entity.type
_entity.pdbx_description
1 polymer ?
#
loop_
_entity_poly.entity_id
_entity_poly.type
_entity_poly.pdbx_seq_one_letter_code
_entity_poly.pdbx_strand_id
1 'polypeptide(L)' 'MEGERKNNNKRWYFTREQLENSPSRRFGVDPDKELSYRQQAANLLQDMGQRLNVSQLTINTAIVYMHRFYMIQSFTRFPG' A
#
# COMPACT_ATOMS: atom_id res chain seq x y z
N MET A 1 -20.62 -30.15 1.32
CA MET A 1 -19.66 -29.27 2.02
C MET A 1 -19.46 -28.05 1.13
N GLU A 2 -20.30 -27.02 1.30
CA GLU A 2 -20.19 -25.78 0.53
C GLU A 2 -19.00 -24.97 1.05
N GLY A 3 -17.96 -24.86 0.22
CA GLY A 3 -16.86 -23.94 0.49
C GLY A 3 -17.38 -22.52 0.38
N GLU A 4 -17.50 -21.84 1.53
CA GLU A 4 -17.76 -20.41 1.60
C GLU A 4 -16.77 -19.68 0.69
N ARG A 5 -17.26 -19.15 -0.44
CA ARG A 5 -16.53 -18.16 -1.21
C ARG A 5 -16.31 -16.97 -0.28
N LYS A 6 -15.12 -16.89 0.33
CA LYS A 6 -14.67 -15.72 1.09
C LYS A 6 -15.01 -14.49 0.24
N ASN A 7 -15.86 -13.62 0.78
CA ASN A 7 -16.32 -12.42 0.11
C ASN A 7 -15.09 -11.56 -0.29
N ASN A 8 -14.64 -11.70 -1.53
CA ASN A 8 -13.42 -11.08 -2.06
C ASN A 8 -13.49 -9.54 -2.05
N ASN A 9 -14.69 -8.97 -1.92
CA ASN A 9 -14.89 -7.53 -1.87
C ASN A 9 -14.32 -6.86 -0.62
N LYS A 10 -14.04 -7.59 0.47
CA LYS A 10 -13.45 -7.02 1.70
C LYS A 10 -11.93 -7.13 1.78
N ARG A 11 -11.27 -7.79 0.82
CA ARG A 11 -9.85 -8.17 0.92
C ARG A 11 -8.88 -6.99 1.06
N TRP A 12 -9.23 -5.82 0.51
CA TRP A 12 -8.36 -4.63 0.46
C TRP A 12 -8.96 -3.40 1.11
N TYR A 13 -10.02 -3.59 1.92
CA TYR A 13 -10.64 -2.53 2.70
C TYR A 13 -10.37 -2.81 4.17
N PHE A 14 -9.81 -1.83 4.86
CA PHE A 14 -9.32 -1.98 6.23
C PHE A 14 -9.96 -0.93 7.14
N THR A 15 -10.30 -1.33 8.36
CA THR A 15 -10.70 -0.38 9.40
C THR A 15 -9.51 0.45 9.87
N ARG A 16 -9.76 1.57 10.57
CA ARG A 16 -8.68 2.36 11.20
C ARG A 16 -7.82 1.51 12.13
N GLU A 17 -8.44 0.69 12.96
CA GLU A 17 -7.74 -0.24 13.86
C GLU A 17 -6.85 -1.26 13.10
N GLN A 18 -7.29 -1.74 11.94
CA GLN A 18 -6.47 -2.62 11.09
C GLN A 18 -5.29 -1.88 10.45
N LEU A 19 -5.47 -0.62 10.07
CA LEU A 19 -4.39 0.25 9.59
C LEU A 19 -3.41 0.58 10.73
N GLU A 20 -3.89 0.72 11.96
CA GLU A 20 -3.07 0.92 13.16
C GLU A 20 -2.25 -0.30 13.55
N ASN A 21 -2.67 -1.49 13.12
CA ASN A 21 -1.96 -2.75 13.30
C ASN A 21 -1.23 -3.22 12.02
N SER A 22 -0.85 -2.28 11.13
CA SER A 22 -0.11 -2.58 9.91
C SER A 22 1.18 -3.36 10.18
N PRO A 23 1.70 -4.15 9.22
CA PRO A 23 2.98 -4.82 9.36
C PRO A 23 4.10 -3.84 9.77
N SER A 24 4.16 -2.66 9.18
CA SER A 24 5.15 -1.63 9.52
C SER A 24 5.05 -1.15 10.96
N ARG A 25 3.85 -0.89 11.46
CA ARG A 25 3.63 -0.49 12.87
C ARG A 25 4.03 -1.58 13.85
N ARG A 26 3.78 -2.85 13.53
CA ARG A 26 4.23 -4.00 14.35
C ARG A 26 5.75 -4.12 14.45
N PHE A 27 6.49 -3.64 13.43
CA PHE A 27 7.95 -3.55 13.46
C PHE A 27 8.47 -2.22 14.06
N GLY A 28 7.60 -1.43 14.70
CA GLY A 28 7.98 -0.21 15.40
C GLY A 28 8.13 1.03 14.50
N VAL A 29 7.59 1.01 13.28
CA VAL A 29 7.52 2.23 12.46
C VAL A 29 6.41 3.13 12.99
N ASP A 30 6.78 4.36 13.31
CA ASP A 30 5.85 5.40 13.72
C ASP A 30 4.76 5.67 12.66
N PRO A 31 3.49 5.89 13.04
CA PRO A 31 2.39 6.16 12.11
C PRO A 31 2.65 7.29 11.11
N ASP A 32 3.22 8.41 11.56
CA ASP A 32 3.48 9.57 10.71
C ASP A 32 4.65 9.29 9.77
N LYS A 33 5.62 8.51 10.24
CA LYS A 33 6.73 8.02 9.42
C LYS A 33 6.25 7.06 8.33
N GLU A 34 5.37 6.11 8.65
CA GLU A 34 4.76 5.22 7.65
C GLU A 34 3.95 6.02 6.62
N LEU A 35 3.17 7.01 7.06
CA LEU A 35 2.42 7.89 6.16
C LEU A 35 3.35 8.65 5.20
N SER A 36 4.43 9.21 5.75
CA SER A 36 5.46 9.90 4.95
C SER A 36 6.09 8.98 3.90
N TYR A 37 6.41 7.73 4.26
CA TYR A 37 6.94 6.76 3.30
C TYR A 37 5.96 6.42 2.18
N ARG A 38 4.68 6.24 2.50
CA ARG A 38 3.64 6.02 1.49
C ARG A 38 3.52 7.20 0.53
N GLN A 39 3.61 8.43 1.04
CA GLN A 39 3.55 9.64 0.21
C GLN A 39 4.78 9.75 -0.69
N GLN A 40 5.98 9.52 -0.15
CA GLN A 40 7.23 9.54 -0.92
C GLN A 40 7.22 8.47 -2.03
N ALA A 41 6.76 7.26 -1.74
CA ALA A 41 6.62 6.20 -2.73
C ALA A 41 5.60 6.56 -3.83
N ALA A 42 4.47 7.17 -3.47
CA ALA A 42 3.49 7.64 -4.45
C ALA A 42 4.05 8.75 -5.36
N ASN A 43 4.80 9.70 -4.80
CA ASN A 43 5.46 10.76 -5.55
C ASN A 43 6.51 10.18 -6.52
N LEU A 44 7.30 9.21 -6.07
CA LEU A 44 8.27 8.52 -6.92
C LEU A 44 7.59 7.81 -8.11
N LEU A 45 6.48 7.09 -7.85
CA LEU A 45 5.71 6.43 -8.91
C LEU A 45 5.12 7.44 -9.91
N GLN A 46 4.67 8.59 -9.43
CA GLN A 46 4.18 9.68 -10.27
C GLN A 46 5.29 10.24 -11.16
N ASP A 47 6.44 10.57 -10.59
CA ASP A 47 7.59 11.13 -11.31
C ASP A 47 8.11 10.14 -12.36
N MET A 48 8.25 8.86 -11.99
CA MET A 48 8.64 7.80 -12.92
C MET A 48 7.61 7.64 -14.04
N GLY A 49 6.33 7.64 -13.71
CA GLY A 49 5.27 7.48 -14.69
C GLY A 49 5.22 8.61 -15.72
N GLN A 50 5.40 9.85 -15.27
CA GLN A 50 5.50 11.01 -16.15
C GLN A 50 6.73 10.93 -17.05
N ARG A 51 7.89 10.58 -16.50
CA ARG A 51 9.15 10.43 -17.27
C ARG A 51 9.06 9.31 -18.31
N LEU A 52 8.35 8.24 -18.00
CA LEU A 52 8.10 7.11 -18.92
C LEU A 52 6.92 7.36 -19.87
N ASN A 53 6.24 8.51 -19.75
CA ASN A 53 5.09 8.89 -20.55
C ASN A 53 3.94 7.86 -20.54
N VAL A 54 3.70 7.22 -19.39
CA VAL A 54 2.56 6.31 -19.21
C VAL A 54 1.31 7.08 -18.77
N SER A 55 0.13 6.48 -19.00
CA SER A 55 -1.13 7.12 -18.62
C SER A 55 -1.28 7.31 -17.11
N GLN A 56 -1.98 8.35 -16.67
CA GLN A 56 -2.30 8.55 -15.25
C GLN A 56 -3.08 7.36 -14.65
N LEU A 57 -3.87 6.65 -15.46
CA LEU A 57 -4.55 5.42 -15.04
C LEU A 57 -3.55 4.33 -14.63
N THR A 58 -2.48 4.16 -15.40
CA THR A 58 -1.39 3.22 -15.11
C THR A 58 -0.69 3.61 -13.80
N ILE A 59 -0.36 4.89 -13.63
CA ILE A 59 0.27 5.42 -12.41
C ILE A 59 -0.62 5.18 -11.20
N ASN A 60 -1.91 5.53 -11.28
CA ASN A 60 -2.87 5.32 -10.19
C ASN A 60 -3.00 3.84 -9.82
N THR A 61 -2.98 2.95 -10.81
CA THR A 61 -3.02 1.50 -10.58
C THR A 61 -1.76 1.03 -9.84
N ALA A 62 -0.58 1.52 -10.22
CA ALA A 62 0.67 1.22 -9.52
C ALA A 62 0.68 1.74 -8.07
N ILE A 63 0.16 2.95 -7.83
CA ILE A 63 0.01 3.52 -6.48
C ILE A 63 -0.92 2.66 -5.62
N VAL A 64 -2.06 2.20 -6.16
CA VAL A 64 -2.97 1.29 -5.45
C VAL A 64 -2.27 -0.04 -5.12
N TYR A 65 -1.47 -0.58 -6.04
CA TYR A 65 -0.68 -1.78 -5.76
C TYR A 65 0.36 -1.55 -4.67
N MET A 66 1.06 -0.42 -4.67
CA MET A 66 1.99 -0.03 -3.61
C MET A 66 1.28 0.05 -2.25
N HIS A 67 0.13 0.72 -2.16
CA HIS A 67 -0.64 0.79 -0.92
C HIS A 67 -1.08 -0.58 -0.41
N ARG A 68 -1.53 -1.45 -1.31
CA ARG A 68 -1.94 -2.83 -0.97
C ARG A 68 -0.74 -3.68 -0.53
N PHE A 69 0.41 -3.50 -1.16
CA PHE A 69 1.64 -4.20 -0.82
C PHE A 69 2.08 -3.92 0.62
N TYR A 70 2.10 -2.65 1.03
CA TYR A 70 2.50 -2.25 2.39
C TYR A 70 1.42 -2.48 3.47
N MET A 71 0.26 -3.03 3.09
CA MET A 71 -0.68 -3.64 4.04
C MET A 71 -0.33 -5.09 4.39
N ILE A 72 0.59 -5.72 3.64
CA ILE A 72 1.05 -7.10 3.84
C ILE A 72 2.52 -7.14 4.24
N GLN A 73 3.34 -6.27 3.64
CA GLN A 73 4.79 -6.17 3.90
C GLN A 73 5.12 -4.90 4.67
N SER A 74 6.24 -4.93 5.39
CA SER A 74 6.73 -3.77 6.14
C SER A 74 7.73 -2.95 5.32
N PHE A 75 7.69 -1.62 5.49
CA PHE A 75 8.71 -0.70 4.98
C PHE A 75 10.11 -0.96 5.57
N THR A 76 10.23 -1.62 6.73
CA THR A 76 11.55 -1.95 7.31
C THR A 76 12.26 -3.08 6.56
N ARG A 77 11.50 -3.95 5.90
CA ARG A 77 12.03 -5.09 5.13
C ARG A 77 12.33 -4.71 3.68
N PHE A 78 11.61 -3.73 3.15
CA PHE A 78 11.78 -3.20 1.80
C PHE A 78 11.86 -1.67 1.84
N PRO A 79 12.97 -1.10 2.33
CA PRO A 79 13.25 0.31 2.11
C PRO A 79 13.47 0.49 0.60
N GLY A 80 12.67 1.36 -0.02
CA GLY A 80 12.76 1.66 -1.46
C GLY A 80 14.08 2.28 -1.88
#